data_AF-A0A354IB71-F1
#
_entry.id   AF-A0A354IB71-F1
#
_cell.length_a   1.000
_cell.length_b   1.000
_cell.length_c   1.000
_cell.angle_alpha   90.00
_cell.angle_beta   90.00
_cell.angle_gamma   90.00
#
_symmetry.space_group_name_H-M   'P 1'
#
loop_
_entity.id
_entity.type
_entity.pdbx_description
1 polymer ?
#
loop_
_entity_poly.entity_id
_entity_poly.type
_entity_poly.pdbx_seq_one_letter_code
_entity_poly.pdbx_strand_id
1 'polypeptide(L)'
;SNIIFCDAENKIVDSIKHISTLVSSVREVLPGREYFIPNTQEKRNPYEITEEEFLHFVLEKPLPLDKALYQSLTGFSSVMANELLYRSSLSERNSTKELSEMEKLHLYRNFCELMNDIQNKIFCPTIVFQGDTPIEFAGTELTGYQNNKKYRTETRKSISLLLYE
;
A
#
# COMPACT_ATOMS: atom_id res chain seq x y z
N SER A 1 2.54 7.32 14.53
CA SER A 1 1.22 6.76 14.90
C SER A 1 0.67 7.43 16.13
N ASN A 2 -0.66 7.57 16.17
CA ASN A 2 -1.41 8.13 17.29
C ASN A 2 -2.72 7.33 17.44
N ILE A 3 -3.32 7.38 18.63
CA ILE A 3 -4.66 6.87 18.91
C ILE A 3 -5.43 8.07 19.45
N ILE A 4 -6.54 8.39 18.81
CA ILE A 4 -7.34 9.59 19.07
C ILE A 4 -8.76 9.13 19.37
N PHE A 5 -9.30 9.58 20.50
CA PHE A 5 -10.66 9.30 20.92
C PHE A 5 -11.53 10.53 20.64
N CYS A 6 -12.60 10.34 19.87
CA CYS A 6 -13.50 11.41 19.47
C CYS A 6 -14.94 11.14 19.94
N ASP A 7 -15.72 12.20 20.13
CA ASP A 7 -17.17 12.10 20.30
C ASP A 7 -17.90 11.90 18.96
N ALA A 8 -19.24 11.86 18.99
CA ALA A 8 -20.07 11.62 17.82
C ALA A 8 -19.98 12.76 16.79
N GLU A 9 -19.59 13.96 17.22
CA GLU A 9 -19.41 15.15 16.41
C GLU A 9 -17.97 15.30 15.88
N ASN A 10 -17.15 14.23 15.95
CA ASN A 10 -15.74 14.22 15.60
C ASN A 10 -14.88 15.19 16.42
N LYS A 11 -15.30 15.62 17.60
CA LYS A 11 -14.47 16.41 18.50
C LYS A 11 -13.54 15.48 19.26
N ILE A 12 -12.27 15.86 19.33
CA ILE A 12 -11.26 15.12 20.09
C ILE A 12 -11.60 15.24 21.57
N VAL A 13 -11.89 14.10 22.19
CA VAL A 13 -12.03 13.98 23.64
C VAL A 13 -10.64 13.88 24.26
N ASP A 14 -9.79 13.00 23.72
CA ASP A 14 -8.38 12.89 24.11
C ASP A 14 -7.55 12.13 23.06
N SER A 15 -6.23 12.07 23.22
CA SER A 15 -5.33 11.26 22.41
C SER A 15 -4.09 10.82 23.20
N ILE A 16 -3.51 9.67 22.84
CA ILE A 16 -2.30 9.16 23.51
C ILE A 16 -1.08 10.08 23.30
N LYS A 17 -1.07 10.87 22.22
CA LYS A 17 -0.06 11.90 21.95
C LYS A 17 -0.74 13.21 21.58
N HIS A 18 -0.56 14.22 22.42
CA HIS A 18 -0.98 15.59 22.16
C HIS A 18 -0.04 16.26 21.16
N ILE A 19 -0.59 16.79 20.07
CA ILE A 19 0.17 17.47 19.01
C ILE A 19 -0.30 18.91 18.97
N SER A 20 0.51 19.83 19.49
CA SER A 20 0.25 21.27 19.36
C SER A 20 0.71 21.80 18.00
N THR A 21 0.28 23.01 17.65
CA THR A 21 0.73 23.72 16.44
C THR A 21 2.25 23.97 16.39
N LEU A 22 2.93 23.96 17.54
CA LEU A 22 4.39 24.06 17.62
C LEU A 22 5.10 22.76 17.21
N VAL A 23 4.41 21.63 17.31
CA VAL A 23 4.94 20.29 16.99
C VAL A 23 4.63 19.89 15.55
N SER A 24 3.48 20.31 15.02
CA SER A 24 3.11 20.04 13.62
C SER A 24 2.29 21.18 13.04
N SER A 25 2.64 21.61 11.82
CA SER A 25 1.85 22.54 11.01
C SER A 25 0.68 21.86 10.28
N VAL A 26 0.61 20.53 10.28
CA VAL A 26 -0.35 19.76 9.47
C VAL A 26 -1.73 19.73 10.13
N ARG A 27 -1.78 19.40 11.42
CA ARG A 27 -3.00 19.45 12.23
C ARG A 27 -2.67 19.49 13.71
N GLU A 28 -3.54 20.12 14.47
CA GLU A 28 -3.52 20.05 15.93
C GLU A 28 -4.32 18.84 16.41
N VAL A 29 -3.82 18.15 17.44
CA VAL A 29 -4.48 17.01 18.09
C VAL A 29 -4.50 17.28 19.59
N LEU A 30 -5.55 17.95 20.05
CA LEU A 30 -5.78 18.33 21.45
C LEU A 30 -7.26 18.20 21.82
N PRO A 31 -7.58 17.93 23.10
CA PRO A 31 -8.96 17.92 23.58
C PRO A 31 -9.74 19.17 23.18
N GLY A 32 -10.97 18.96 22.72
CA GLY A 32 -11.89 20.01 22.29
C GLY A 32 -11.69 20.51 20.86
N ARG A 33 -10.64 20.07 20.14
CA ARG A 33 -10.47 20.36 18.71
C ARG A 33 -11.27 19.41 17.84
N GLU A 34 -11.63 19.85 16.64
CA GLU A 34 -12.27 18.99 15.64
C GLU A 34 -11.22 18.07 15.01
N TYR A 35 -11.53 16.78 14.95
CA TYR A 35 -10.72 15.79 14.25
C TYR A 35 -11.00 15.86 12.75
N PHE A 36 -9.93 16.02 11.98
CA PHE A 36 -9.99 15.89 10.53
C PHE A 36 -8.77 15.11 10.00
N ILE A 37 -8.95 14.50 8.84
CA ILE A 37 -7.87 13.85 8.10
C ILE A 37 -7.22 14.93 7.23
N PRO A 38 -5.93 15.25 7.43
CA PRO A 38 -5.28 16.28 6.65
C PRO A 38 -5.11 15.79 5.22
N ASN A 39 -5.48 16.62 4.24
CA ASN A 39 -5.33 16.29 2.84
C ASN A 39 -3.87 16.50 2.41
N THR A 40 -3.01 15.52 2.68
CA THR A 40 -1.55 15.67 2.49
C THR A 40 -1.03 15.15 1.15
N GLN A 41 -1.79 14.31 0.43
CA GLN A 41 -1.35 13.75 -0.86
C GLN A 41 -2.55 13.55 -1.79
N GLU A 42 -2.42 14.01 -3.03
CA GLU A 42 -3.35 13.66 -4.12
C GLU A 42 -3.12 12.20 -4.51
N LYS A 43 -3.74 11.28 -3.78
CA LYS A 43 -3.76 9.85 -4.08
C LYS A 43 -5.14 9.42 -4.51
N ARG A 44 -5.21 8.53 -5.50
CA ARG A 44 -6.45 7.94 -5.97
C ARG A 44 -6.84 6.75 -5.10
N ASN A 45 -8.15 6.58 -4.94
CA ASN A 45 -8.72 5.41 -4.30
C ASN A 45 -8.60 4.20 -5.24
N PRO A 46 -7.86 3.14 -4.90
CA PRO A 46 -7.67 2.00 -5.79
C PRO A 46 -8.97 1.20 -6.03
N TYR A 47 -10.02 1.40 -5.22
CA TYR A 47 -11.32 0.75 -5.42
C TYR A 47 -12.23 1.46 -6.43
N GLU A 48 -11.88 2.69 -6.84
CA GLU A 48 -12.75 3.56 -7.66
C GLU A 48 -12.07 4.03 -8.96
N ILE A 49 -10.75 3.83 -9.08
CA ILE A 49 -9.97 4.30 -10.22
C ILE A 49 -10.32 3.52 -11.50
N THR A 50 -10.55 4.23 -12.61
CA THR A 50 -10.78 3.60 -13.92
C THR A 50 -9.46 3.23 -14.61
N GLU A 51 -9.54 2.48 -15.72
CA GLU A 51 -8.37 2.16 -16.54
C GLU A 51 -7.70 3.44 -17.05
N GLU A 52 -8.48 4.35 -17.62
CA GLU A 52 -7.96 5.60 -18.18
C GLU A 52 -7.31 6.45 -17.09
N GLU A 53 -7.94 6.56 -15.92
CA GLU A 53 -7.37 7.26 -14.78
C GLU A 53 -6.10 6.59 -14.27
N PHE A 54 -6.04 5.25 -14.23
CA PHE A 54 -4.84 4.52 -13.81
C PHE A 54 -3.68 4.80 -14.77
N LEU A 55 -3.90 4.64 -16.07
CA LEU A 55 -2.88 4.86 -17.09
C LEU A 55 -2.35 6.30 -17.07
N HIS A 56 -3.24 7.28 -16.90
CA HIS A 56 -2.85 8.68 -16.86
C HIS A 56 -2.23 9.08 -15.51
N PHE A 57 -2.89 8.79 -14.39
CA PHE A 57 -2.46 9.27 -13.07
C PHE A 57 -1.28 8.49 -12.47
N VAL A 58 -1.18 7.20 -12.77
CA VAL A 58 -0.11 6.33 -12.27
C VAL A 58 1.07 6.33 -13.23
N LEU A 59 0.84 6.11 -14.53
CA LEU A 59 1.92 5.79 -15.47
C LEU A 59 2.44 6.97 -16.30
N GLU A 60 1.80 8.15 -16.29
CA GLU A 60 2.27 9.28 -17.10
C GLU A 60 3.53 9.96 -16.54
N LYS A 61 3.71 9.93 -15.21
CA LYS A 61 4.89 10.52 -14.56
C LYS A 61 6.11 9.62 -14.77
N PRO A 62 7.28 10.17 -15.18
CA PRO A 62 8.51 9.39 -15.37
C PRO A 62 9.15 9.03 -14.02
N LEU A 63 8.57 8.04 -13.36
CA LEU A 63 9.03 7.53 -12.09
C LEU A 63 9.40 6.05 -12.23
N PRO A 64 10.24 5.52 -11.33
CA PRO A 64 10.32 4.09 -11.12
C PRO A 64 8.92 3.51 -10.88
N LEU A 65 8.67 2.33 -11.46
CA LEU A 65 7.32 1.75 -11.51
C LEU A 65 6.70 1.52 -10.12
N ASP A 66 7.52 1.08 -9.16
CA ASP A 66 7.09 0.86 -7.78
C ASP A 66 6.66 2.20 -7.15
N LYS A 67 7.45 3.26 -7.36
CA LYS A 67 7.17 4.62 -6.90
C LYS A 67 5.91 5.19 -7.52
N ALA A 68 5.74 5.00 -8.82
CA ALA A 68 4.53 5.42 -9.53
C ALA A 68 3.28 4.84 -8.85
N LEU A 69 3.28 3.55 -8.51
CA LEU A 69 2.17 2.88 -7.83
C LEU A 69 1.94 3.42 -6.41
N TYR A 70 2.93 3.36 -5.52
CA TYR A 70 2.71 3.70 -4.10
C TYR A 70 2.55 5.21 -3.84
N GLN A 71 3.01 6.07 -4.77
CA GLN A 71 2.79 7.51 -4.67
C GLN A 71 1.44 7.94 -5.23
N SER A 72 0.89 7.21 -6.21
CA SER A 72 -0.39 7.55 -6.84
C SER A 72 -1.60 6.88 -6.19
N LEU A 73 -1.44 5.73 -5.52
CA LEU A 73 -2.55 4.96 -4.95
C LEU A 73 -2.56 4.99 -3.41
N THR A 74 -3.75 5.19 -2.84
CA THR A 74 -3.96 5.11 -1.38
C THR A 74 -3.85 3.66 -0.91
N GLY A 75 -3.11 3.43 0.19
CA GLY A 75 -2.99 2.09 0.79
C GLY A 75 -1.94 1.17 0.16
N PHE A 76 -1.29 1.56 -0.95
CA PHE A 76 -0.21 0.79 -1.55
C PHE A 76 1.13 1.06 -0.83
N SER A 77 1.80 -0.02 -0.42
CA SER A 77 3.19 0.00 0.05
C SER A 77 4.15 -0.29 -1.10
N SER A 78 5.46 -0.06 -0.91
CA SER A 78 6.46 -0.47 -1.90
C SER A 78 6.46 -1.98 -2.12
N VAL A 79 6.21 -2.77 -1.07
CA VAL A 79 6.17 -4.24 -1.14
C VAL A 79 5.02 -4.70 -2.04
N MET A 80 3.81 -4.16 -1.83
CA MET A 80 2.65 -4.45 -2.68
C MET A 80 2.86 -4.00 -4.12
N ALA A 81 3.48 -2.83 -4.31
CA ALA A 81 3.80 -2.33 -5.65
C ALA A 81 4.78 -3.27 -6.37
N ASN A 82 5.85 -3.70 -5.71
CA ASN A 82 6.82 -4.62 -6.29
C ASN A 82 6.22 -6.00 -6.56
N GLU A 83 5.36 -6.51 -5.68
CA GLU A 83 4.64 -7.77 -5.91
C GLU A 83 3.71 -7.65 -7.13
N LEU A 84 2.97 -6.55 -7.28
CA LEU A 84 2.13 -6.32 -8.45
C LEU A 84 2.94 -6.27 -9.75
N LEU A 85 4.10 -5.60 -9.72
CA LEU A 85 5.01 -5.55 -10.87
C LEU A 85 5.57 -6.94 -11.20
N TYR A 86 5.91 -7.73 -10.18
CA TYR A 86 6.36 -9.10 -10.37
C TYR A 86 5.28 -9.97 -11.03
N ARG A 87 4.04 -9.93 -10.53
CA ARG A 87 2.88 -10.64 -11.13
C ARG A 87 2.63 -10.22 -12.57
N SER A 88 2.89 -8.94 -12.88
CA SER A 88 2.78 -8.38 -14.23
C SER A 88 4.01 -8.66 -15.11
N SER A 89 5.01 -9.40 -14.63
CA SER A 89 6.27 -9.65 -15.35
C SER A 89 7.05 -8.38 -15.72
N LEU A 90 6.96 -7.33 -14.88
CA LEU A 90 7.58 -6.00 -15.09
C LEU A 90 8.67 -5.68 -14.06
N SER A 91 9.11 -6.63 -13.24
CA SER A 91 10.10 -6.39 -12.17
C SER A 91 11.46 -5.90 -12.67
N GLU A 92 11.79 -6.14 -13.94
CA GLU A 92 13.05 -5.71 -14.56
C GLU A 92 12.96 -4.34 -15.25
N ARG A 93 11.77 -3.72 -15.28
CA ARG A 93 11.55 -2.41 -15.92
C ARG A 93 11.86 -1.29 -14.94
N ASN A 94 12.53 -0.25 -15.42
CA ASN A 94 13.02 0.81 -14.55
C ASN A 94 12.12 2.03 -14.52
N SER A 95 11.26 2.22 -15.52
CA SER A 95 10.48 3.45 -15.67
C SER A 95 9.14 3.21 -16.36
N THR A 96 8.13 3.99 -15.97
CA THR A 96 6.80 4.03 -16.62
C THR A 96 6.86 4.35 -18.11
N LYS A 97 7.85 5.14 -18.55
CA LYS A 97 8.03 5.52 -19.96
C LYS A 97 8.51 4.38 -20.85
N GLU A 98 9.09 3.33 -20.27
CA GLU A 98 9.60 2.17 -21.00
C GLU A 98 8.48 1.17 -21.33
N LEU A 99 7.31 1.32 -20.72
CA LEU A 99 6.20 0.40 -20.92
C LEU A 99 5.53 0.62 -22.27
N SER A 100 5.45 -0.45 -23.05
CA SER A 100 4.55 -0.55 -24.19
C SER A 100 3.07 -0.51 -23.75
N GLU A 101 2.17 -0.15 -24.65
CA GLU A 101 0.73 -0.13 -24.37
C GLU A 101 0.19 -1.48 -23.87
N MET A 102 0.75 -2.59 -24.36
CA MET A 102 0.40 -3.93 -23.90
C MET A 102 0.89 -4.21 -22.47
N GLU A 103 2.10 -3.76 -22.11
CA GLU A 103 2.61 -3.89 -20.74
C GLU A 103 1.79 -3.04 -19.76
N LYS A 104 1.38 -1.82 -20.16
CA LYS A 104 0.51 -0.96 -19.34
C LYS A 104 -0.85 -1.61 -19.08
N LEU A 105 -1.49 -2.13 -20.13
CA LEU A 105 -2.76 -2.84 -20.01
C LEU A 105 -2.63 -4.12 -19.17
N HIS A 106 -1.53 -4.85 -19.33
CA HIS A 106 -1.27 -6.05 -18.55
C HIS A 106 -1.07 -5.74 -17.06
N LEU A 107 -0.36 -4.66 -16.73
CA LEU A 107 -0.22 -4.16 -15.36
C LEU A 107 -1.58 -3.79 -14.76
N TYR A 108 -2.41 -3.05 -15.50
CA TYR A 108 -3.73 -2.66 -15.03
C TYR A 108 -4.64 -3.88 -14.77
N ARG A 109 -4.61 -4.90 -15.64
CA ARG A 109 -5.36 -6.15 -15.41
C ARG A 109 -4.92 -6.88 -14.14
N ASN A 110 -3.62 -7.03 -13.92
CA ASN A 110 -3.09 -7.62 -12.69
C ASN A 110 -3.46 -6.78 -11.45
N PHE A 111 -3.53 -5.45 -11.59
CA PHE A 111 -4.03 -4.57 -10.54
C PHE A 111 -5.50 -4.86 -10.23
N CYS A 112 -6.36 -4.99 -11.25
CA CYS A 112 -7.77 -5.34 -11.05
C CYS A 112 -7.93 -6.70 -10.36
N GLU A 113 -7.16 -7.72 -10.75
CA GLU A 113 -7.18 -9.03 -10.10
C GLU A 113 -6.80 -8.93 -8.62
N LEU A 114 -5.72 -8.21 -8.31
CA LEU A 114 -5.30 -7.96 -6.93
C LEU A 114 -6.40 -7.25 -6.12
N MET A 115 -7.02 -6.22 -6.70
CA MET A 115 -8.10 -5.49 -6.03
C MET A 115 -9.36 -6.35 -5.86
N ASN A 116 -9.67 -7.20 -6.83
CA ASN A 116 -10.78 -8.15 -6.75
C ASN A 116 -10.56 -9.18 -5.64
N ASP A 117 -9.35 -9.72 -5.48
CA ASP A 117 -9.00 -10.61 -4.36
C ASP A 117 -9.23 -9.91 -3.02
N ILE A 118 -8.75 -8.66 -2.89
CA ILE A 118 -8.91 -7.86 -1.67
C ILE A 118 -10.40 -7.60 -1.37
N GLN A 119 -11.19 -7.22 -2.38
CA GLN A 119 -12.63 -6.98 -2.23
C GLN A 119 -13.38 -8.24 -1.80
N ASN A 120 -13.00 -9.40 -2.35
CA ASN A 120 -13.59 -10.70 -2.01
C ASN A 120 -13.01 -11.31 -0.72
N LYS A 121 -12.15 -10.59 0.00
CA LYS A 121 -11.51 -11.01 1.25
C LYS A 121 -10.64 -12.26 1.09
N ILE A 122 -10.10 -12.47 -0.12
CA ILE A 122 -9.17 -13.54 -0.45
C ILE A 122 -7.78 -13.07 -0.03
N PHE A 123 -7.42 -13.37 1.21
CA PHE A 123 -6.12 -13.01 1.78
C PHE A 123 -5.23 -14.24 1.97
N CYS A 124 -3.93 -14.04 1.75
CA CYS A 124 -2.89 -15.04 2.01
C CYS A 124 -1.79 -14.38 2.83
N PRO A 125 -1.97 -14.27 4.17
CA PRO A 125 -0.96 -13.71 5.07
C PRO A 125 0.38 -14.41 4.87
N THR A 126 1.38 -13.67 4.38
CA THR A 126 2.68 -14.21 3.99
C THR A 126 3.78 -13.41 4.65
N ILE A 127 4.77 -14.11 5.21
CA ILE A 127 6.00 -13.55 5.77
C ILE A 127 7.21 -14.10 5.00
N VAL A 128 8.20 -13.26 4.79
CA VAL A 128 9.44 -13.58 4.07
C VAL A 128 10.61 -13.48 5.03
N PHE A 129 11.45 -14.50 5.03
CA PHE A 129 12.67 -14.57 5.82
C PHE A 129 13.91 -14.56 4.91
N GLN A 130 14.96 -13.90 5.38
CA GLN A 130 16.32 -14.08 4.87
C GLN A 130 17.15 -14.75 5.98
N GLY A 131 17.42 -16.04 5.83
CA GLY A 131 17.88 -16.87 6.96
C GLY A 131 16.79 -16.98 8.02
N ASP A 132 17.09 -16.56 9.24
CA ASP A 132 16.14 -16.55 10.37
C ASP A 132 15.51 -15.17 10.61
N THR A 133 15.97 -14.14 9.88
CA THR A 133 15.48 -12.77 10.05
C THR A 133 14.24 -12.54 9.17
N PRO A 134 13.08 -12.16 9.74
CA PRO A 134 11.94 -11.72 8.94
C PRO A 134 12.27 -10.37 8.29
N ILE A 135 12.10 -10.29 6.98
CA ILE A 135 12.44 -9.09 6.19
C ILE A 135 11.21 -8.39 5.63
N GLU A 136 10.13 -9.13 5.32
CA GLU A 136 8.92 -8.58 4.71
C GLU A 136 7.69 -9.39 5.14
N PHE A 137 6.52 -8.76 5.12
CA PHE A 137 5.25 -9.44 5.27
C PHE A 137 4.12 -8.70 4.55
N ALA A 138 3.07 -9.42 4.19
CA ALA A 138 1.88 -8.87 3.56
C ALA A 138 0.62 -9.68 3.88
N GLY A 139 -0.54 -9.07 3.67
CA GLY A 139 -1.84 -9.77 3.70
C GLY A 139 -2.12 -10.60 2.44
N THR A 140 -1.28 -10.49 1.44
CA THR A 140 -1.37 -11.20 0.16
C THR A 140 -0.12 -12.05 -0.03
N GLU A 141 -0.21 -13.00 -0.96
CA GLU A 141 0.95 -13.80 -1.34
C GLU A 141 2.04 -12.91 -1.96
N LEU A 142 3.29 -13.19 -1.59
CA LEU A 142 4.49 -12.49 -2.08
C LEU A 142 5.27 -13.41 -3.03
N THR A 143 4.69 -13.63 -4.22
CA THR A 143 5.21 -14.56 -5.23
C THR A 143 6.60 -14.18 -5.73
N GLY A 144 6.94 -12.88 -5.72
CA GLY A 144 8.26 -12.38 -6.13
C GLY A 144 9.44 -12.94 -5.34
N TYR A 145 9.20 -13.45 -4.13
CA TYR A 145 10.25 -14.00 -3.27
C TYR A 145 10.41 -15.52 -3.40
N GLN A 146 9.41 -16.23 -3.91
CA GLN A 146 9.37 -17.70 -3.91
C GLN A 146 10.43 -18.33 -4.81
N ASN A 147 10.77 -17.67 -5.92
CA ASN A 147 11.72 -18.17 -6.91
C ASN A 147 13.19 -17.90 -6.55
N ASN A 148 13.47 -17.24 -5.43
CA ASN A 148 14.82 -16.90 -5.01
C ASN A 148 15.22 -17.70 -3.76
N LYS A 149 16.19 -18.61 -3.91
CA LYS A 149 16.71 -19.48 -2.84
C LYS A 149 17.26 -18.74 -1.61
N LYS A 150 17.54 -17.43 -1.75
CA LYS A 150 17.95 -16.57 -0.64
C LYS A 150 16.83 -16.36 0.39
N TYR A 151 15.58 -16.51 -0.03
CA TYR A 151 14.42 -16.21 0.79
C TYR A 151 13.63 -17.49 1.09
N ARG A 152 13.03 -17.51 2.28
CA ARG A 152 12.04 -18.51 2.70
C ARG A 152 10.72 -17.79 2.94
N THR A 153 9.67 -18.19 2.23
CA THR A 153 8.32 -17.64 2.42
C THR A 153 7.48 -18.60 3.24
N GLU A 154 6.72 -18.07 4.18
CA GLU A 154 5.75 -18.85 4.93
C GLU A 154 4.40 -18.17 4.95
N THR A 155 3.33 -18.97 4.84
CA THR A 155 1.96 -18.49 4.95
C THR A 155 1.39 -18.80 6.33
N ARG A 156 0.41 -18.01 6.75
CA ARG A 156 -0.32 -18.15 8.01
C ARG A 156 -1.82 -18.00 7.78
N LYS A 157 -2.63 -18.52 8.70
CA LYS A 157 -4.10 -18.47 8.60
C LYS A 157 -4.66 -17.06 8.78
N SER A 158 -3.93 -16.15 9.42
CA SER A 158 -4.34 -14.76 9.64
C SER A 158 -3.13 -13.84 9.82
N ILE A 159 -3.33 -12.54 9.62
CA ILE A 159 -2.31 -11.51 9.91
C ILE A 159 -1.95 -11.51 11.40
N SER A 160 -2.90 -11.75 12.30
CA SER A 160 -2.62 -11.81 13.73
C SER A 160 -1.64 -12.92 14.07
N LEU A 161 -1.86 -14.14 13.56
CA LEU A 161 -0.94 -15.26 13.79
C LEU A 161 0.44 -14.97 13.18
N LEU A 162 0.47 -14.31 12.01
CA LEU A 162 1.73 -13.90 11.39
C LEU A 162 2.54 -12.92 12.26
N LEU A 163 1.89 -12.01 12.99
CA LEU A 163 2.57 -10.95 13.74
C LEU A 163 2.94 -11.33 15.17
N TYR A 164 2.28 -12.34 15.76
CA TYR A 164 2.40 -12.66 17.19
C TYR A 164 2.97 -14.06 17.48
N GLU A 165 3.16 -14.90 16.47
CA GLU A 165 3.83 -16.21 16.58
C GLU A 165 5.22 -16.16 15.93
#